data_AF-A0A564XW01-F1
#
_entry.id   AF-A0A564XW01-F1
#
_cell.length_a   1.000
_cell.length_b   1.000
_cell.length_c   1.000
_cell.angle_alpha   90.00
_cell.angle_beta   90.00
_cell.angle_gamma   90.00
#
_symmetry.space_group_name_H-M   'P 1'
#
loop_
_entity.id
_entity.type
_entity.pdbx_description
1 polymer ?
#
loop_
_entity_poly.entity_id
_entity_poly.type
_entity_poly.pdbx_seq_one_letter_code
_entity_poly.pdbx_strand_id
1 'polypeptide(L)'
;MPNSASKCEIVLVLDVVRDPSNEIVECHYYSENCLYLSVKGRPEISFLLHIPITYPVQELTICQLTNGIALGDVIKSPLNIIDTVLMIIAIVSNEFKKPMPNSAAKLNPELYQQWLFDFNNVAHFKSSLSW
;
A
#
# COMPACT_ATOMS: atom_id res chain seq x y z
N MET A 1 2.48 -22.11 -12.31
CA MET A 1 3.54 -21.26 -12.89
C MET A 1 3.46 -19.91 -12.19
N PRO A 2 4.58 -19.30 -11.79
CA PRO A 2 4.56 -18.00 -11.13
C PRO A 2 3.99 -16.95 -12.09
N ASN A 3 3.08 -16.12 -11.59
CA ASN A 3 2.31 -15.20 -12.42
C ASN A 3 3.15 -13.97 -12.77
N SER A 4 3.52 -13.81 -14.04
CA SER A 4 4.42 -12.75 -14.50
C SER A 4 3.89 -11.34 -14.21
N ALA A 5 2.56 -11.18 -14.14
CA ALA A 5 1.91 -9.91 -13.81
C ALA A 5 2.30 -9.41 -12.40
N SER A 6 2.16 -10.28 -11.39
CA SER A 6 2.48 -9.95 -9.99
C SER A 6 3.94 -9.51 -9.82
N LYS A 7 4.88 -10.16 -10.52
CA LYS A 7 6.31 -9.82 -10.45
C LYS A 7 6.60 -8.41 -10.97
N CYS A 8 6.04 -8.06 -12.12
CA CYS A 8 6.25 -6.73 -12.71
C CYS A 8 5.74 -5.63 -11.77
N GLU A 9 4.55 -5.82 -11.19
CA GLU A 9 3.97 -4.86 -10.24
C GLU A 9 4.77 -4.77 -8.94
N ILE A 10 5.20 -5.92 -8.38
CA ILE A 10 6.02 -5.95 -7.17
C ILE A 10 7.34 -5.21 -7.39
N VAL A 11 8.02 -5.41 -8.53
CA VAL A 11 9.27 -4.71 -8.83
C VAL A 11 9.07 -3.21 -8.83
N LEU A 12 8.04 -2.72 -9.53
CA LEU A 12 7.73 -1.30 -9.59
C LEU A 12 7.39 -0.73 -8.19
N VAL A 13 6.63 -1.48 -7.39
CA VAL A 13 6.34 -1.14 -6.00
C VAL A 13 7.62 -1.03 -5.17
N LEU A 14 8.52 -2.01 -5.28
CA LEU A 14 9.76 -2.03 -4.51
C LEU A 14 10.67 -0.86 -4.91
N ASP A 15 10.72 -0.49 -6.19
CA ASP A 15 11.49 0.66 -6.67
C ASP A 15 11.00 1.97 -6.03
N VAL A 16 9.69 2.13 -5.87
CA VAL A 16 9.10 3.31 -5.21
C VAL A 16 9.27 3.27 -3.70
N VAL A 17 9.02 2.12 -3.06
CA VAL A 17 9.09 2.00 -1.60
C VAL A 17 10.53 2.16 -1.09
N ARG A 18 11.52 1.73 -1.88
CA ARG A 18 12.95 1.87 -1.57
C ARG A 18 13.53 3.22 -2.00
N ASP A 19 12.78 4.05 -2.72
CA ASP A 19 13.23 5.39 -3.08
C ASP A 19 13.56 6.18 -1.78
N PRO A 20 14.74 6.81 -1.66
CA PRO A 20 15.12 7.55 -0.47
C PRO A 20 14.14 8.68 -0.09
N SER A 21 13.41 9.22 -1.07
CA SER A 21 12.40 10.26 -0.84
C SER A 21 11.10 9.73 -0.20
N ASN A 22 10.89 8.41 -0.17
CA ASN A 22 9.76 7.81 0.51
C ASN A 22 10.01 7.76 2.02
N GLU A 23 9.41 8.68 2.78
CA GLU A 23 9.46 8.72 4.25
C GLU A 23 8.21 8.12 4.92
N ILE A 24 7.37 7.42 4.15
CA ILE A 24 6.04 6.95 4.56
C ILE A 24 6.09 5.49 5.00
N VAL A 25 6.47 4.60 4.08
CA VAL A 25 6.50 3.15 4.31
C VAL A 25 7.85 2.55 3.96
N GLU A 26 8.16 1.40 4.53
CA GLU A 26 9.27 0.54 4.11
C GLU A 26 8.78 -0.89 3.92
N CYS A 27 9.46 -1.64 3.04
CA CYS A 27 9.14 -3.04 2.80
C CYS A 27 10.20 -3.92 3.48
N HIS A 28 9.79 -4.71 4.49
CA HIS A 28 10.70 -5.62 5.21
C HIS A 28 10.76 -7.01 4.60
N TYR A 29 9.65 -7.46 4.00
CA TYR A 29 9.56 -8.77 3.39
C TYR A 29 8.75 -8.69 2.11
N TYR A 30 9.24 -9.37 1.09
CA TYR A 30 8.54 -9.55 -0.16
C TYR A 30 8.79 -10.94 -0.73
N SER A 31 7.77 -11.47 -1.38
CA SER A 31 7.80 -12.65 -2.23
C SER A 31 6.79 -12.44 -3.35
N GLU A 32 6.68 -13.40 -4.26
CA GLU A 32 5.68 -13.34 -5.33
C GLU A 32 4.23 -13.38 -4.80
N ASN A 33 4.04 -13.89 -3.58
CA ASN A 33 2.72 -14.09 -2.98
C ASN A 33 2.45 -13.13 -1.80
N CYS A 34 3.37 -12.24 -1.48
CA CYS A 34 3.27 -11.45 -0.25
C CYS A 34 4.15 -10.20 -0.27
N LEU A 35 3.60 -9.08 0.20
CA LEU A 35 4.34 -7.86 0.56
C LEU A 35 4.02 -7.49 2.01
N TYR A 36 5.08 -7.25 2.80
CA TYR A 36 4.97 -6.71 4.15
C TYR A 36 5.50 -5.28 4.17
N LEU A 37 4.61 -4.33 4.42
CA LEU A 37 4.89 -2.90 4.44
C LEU A 37 4.70 -2.37 5.87
N SER A 38 5.69 -1.68 6.42
CA SER A 38 5.58 -1.01 7.73
C SER A 38 5.66 0.50 7.57
N VAL A 39 5.12 1.22 8.55
CA VAL A 39 5.22 2.69 8.57
C VAL A 39 6.60 3.11 9.09
N LYS A 40 7.31 3.94 8.33
CA LYS A 40 8.63 4.47 8.74
C LYS A 40 8.50 5.32 10.00
N GLY A 41 9.28 4.95 11.02
CA GLY A 41 9.25 5.58 12.34
C GLY A 41 8.12 5.11 13.26
N ARG A 42 7.26 4.21 12.80
CA ARG A 42 6.20 3.54 13.57
C ARG A 42 6.05 2.07 13.13
N PRO A 43 7.10 1.25 13.30
CA PRO A 43 7.12 -0.13 12.80
C PRO A 43 6.05 -1.02 13.42
N GLU A 44 5.47 -0.61 14.56
CA GLU A 44 4.31 -1.27 15.15
C GLU A 44 3.09 -1.25 14.24
N ILE A 45 2.96 -0.28 13.31
CA ILE A 45 1.88 -0.22 12.33
C ILE A 45 2.40 -0.78 11.01
N SER A 46 1.74 -1.82 10.50
CA SER A 46 2.13 -2.47 9.26
C SER A 46 0.93 -3.03 8.49
N PHE A 47 1.17 -3.40 7.25
CA PHE A 47 0.21 -3.92 6.29
C PHE A 47 0.81 -5.14 5.62
N LEU A 48 0.08 -6.24 5.68
CA LEU A 48 0.38 -7.47 4.98
C LEU A 48 -0.54 -7.57 3.76
N LEU A 49 0.06 -7.54 2.58
CA LEU A 49 -0.64 -7.77 1.32
C LEU A 49 -0.35 -9.19 0.85
N HIS A 50 -1.35 -10.06 0.86
CA HIS A 50 -1.26 -11.41 0.32
C HIS A 50 -1.77 -11.43 -1.13
N ILE A 51 -0.93 -11.96 -2.01
CA ILE A 51 -1.16 -12.04 -3.45
C ILE A 51 -1.48 -13.51 -3.77
N PRO A 52 -2.73 -13.83 -4.19
CA PRO A 52 -3.10 -15.20 -4.49
C PRO A 52 -2.38 -15.72 -5.74
N ILE A 53 -2.13 -17.03 -5.80
CA ILE A 53 -1.45 -17.67 -6.94
C ILE A 53 -2.18 -17.41 -8.27
N THR A 54 -3.51 -17.27 -8.20
CA THR A 54 -4.42 -17.02 -9.33
C THR A 54 -4.58 -15.54 -9.67
N TYR A 55 -3.88 -14.62 -8.99
CA TYR A 55 -3.87 -13.19 -9.29
C TYR A 55 -3.59 -12.92 -10.78
N PRO A 56 -4.32 -12.05 -11.50
CA PRO A 56 -5.32 -11.11 -11.00
C PRO A 56 -6.77 -11.65 -11.01
N VAL A 57 -6.99 -12.95 -11.23
CA VAL A 57 -8.34 -13.54 -11.24
C VAL A 57 -8.96 -13.52 -9.84
N GLN A 58 -8.15 -13.73 -8.81
CA GLN A 58 -8.57 -13.64 -7.42
C GLN A 58 -8.07 -12.33 -6.79
N GLU A 59 -8.93 -11.74 -5.98
CA GLU A 59 -8.70 -10.49 -5.25
C GLU A 59 -7.51 -10.58 -4.28
N LEU A 60 -6.82 -9.45 -4.13
CA LEU A 60 -5.76 -9.30 -3.14
C LEU A 60 -6.36 -9.31 -1.73
N THR A 61 -5.58 -9.79 -0.76
CA THR A 61 -5.98 -9.78 0.64
C THR A 61 -5.09 -8.83 1.43
N ILE A 62 -5.68 -7.84 2.08
CA ILE A 62 -4.98 -6.81 2.86
C ILE A 62 -5.30 -7.03 4.33
N CYS A 63 -4.27 -7.13 5.15
CA CYS A 63 -4.40 -7.20 6.60
C CYS A 63 -3.58 -6.07 7.23
N GLN A 64 -4.25 -5.21 8.00
CA GLN A 64 -3.56 -4.23 8.82
C GLN A 64 -3.11 -4.90 10.13
N LEU A 65 -1.90 -4.59 10.58
CA LEU A 65 -1.31 -5.14 11.78
C LEU A 65 -0.89 -4.00 12.73
N THR A 66 -1.08 -4.22 14.03
CA THR A 66 -0.51 -3.43 15.12
C THR A 66 0.27 -4.35 16.05
N ASN A 67 1.57 -4.10 16.23
CA ASN A 67 2.49 -4.98 16.96
C ASN A 67 2.46 -6.44 16.47
N GLY A 68 2.32 -6.65 15.15
CA GLY A 68 2.22 -7.98 14.54
C GLY A 68 0.87 -8.70 14.75
N ILE A 69 -0.08 -8.05 15.41
CA ILE A 69 -1.44 -8.57 15.63
C ILE A 69 -2.38 -7.92 14.62
N ALA A 70 -3.25 -8.72 13.99
CA ALA A 70 -4.25 -8.20 13.06
C ALA A 70 -5.17 -7.19 13.75
N LEU A 71 -5.30 -6.02 13.13
CA LEU A 71 -6.20 -4.95 13.52
C LEU A 71 -7.39 -4.96 12.56
N GLY A 72 -8.58 -5.26 13.09
CA GLY A 72 -9.82 -5.29 12.31
C GLY A 72 -9.94 -6.48 11.36
N ASP A 73 -10.85 -6.34 10.40
CA ASP A 73 -11.16 -7.39 9.43
C ASP A 73 -10.13 -7.46 8.29
N VAL A 74 -9.97 -8.65 7.75
CA VAL A 74 -9.16 -8.89 6.55
C VAL A 74 -9.94 -8.42 5.32
N ILE A 75 -9.36 -7.47 4.59
CA ILE A 75 -10.01 -6.84 3.44
C ILE A 75 -9.65 -7.60 2.17
N LYS A 76 -10.67 -7.92 1.35
CA LYS A 76 -10.45 -8.34 -0.03
C LYS A 76 -10.56 -7.13 -0.94
N SER A 77 -9.53 -6.91 -1.75
CA SER A 77 -9.43 -5.74 -2.61
C SER A 77 -9.50 -6.17 -4.08
N PRO A 78 -10.40 -5.56 -4.88
CA PRO A 78 -10.43 -5.76 -6.32
C PRO A 78 -9.30 -4.99 -7.03
N LEU A 79 -8.54 -4.16 -6.30
CA LEU A 79 -7.42 -3.41 -6.84
C LEU A 79 -6.23 -4.34 -7.17
N ASN A 80 -5.39 -3.89 -8.10
CA ASN A 80 -4.10 -4.51 -8.36
C ASN A 80 -3.08 -4.16 -7.25
N ILE A 81 -1.85 -4.70 -7.36
CA ILE A 81 -0.82 -4.52 -6.32
C ILE A 81 -0.38 -3.06 -6.26
N ILE A 82 -0.17 -2.44 -7.43
CA ILE A 82 0.25 -1.05 -7.57
C ILE A 82 -0.72 -0.09 -6.86
N ASP A 83 -2.00 -0.18 -7.20
CA ASP A 83 -3.06 0.69 -6.69
C ASP A 83 -3.28 0.47 -5.19
N THR A 84 -3.20 -0.79 -4.75
CA THR A 84 -3.29 -1.13 -3.32
C THR A 84 -2.15 -0.51 -2.52
N VAL A 85 -0.92 -0.57 -3.02
CA VAL A 85 0.23 0.02 -2.32
C VAL A 85 0.18 1.54 -2.35
N LEU A 86 -0.23 2.14 -3.47
CA LEU A 86 -0.46 3.57 -3.54
C LEU A 86 -1.52 4.01 -2.51
N MET A 87 -2.58 3.20 -2.31
CA MET A 87 -3.63 3.47 -1.32
C MET A 87 -3.07 3.45 0.10
N ILE A 88 -2.22 2.46 0.42
CA ILE A 88 -1.55 2.37 1.72
C ILE A 88 -0.66 3.60 1.94
N ILE A 89 0.15 3.99 0.94
CA ILE A 89 1.00 5.19 1.01
C ILE A 89 0.15 6.43 1.27
N ALA A 90 -0.96 6.58 0.54
CA ALA A 90 -1.93 7.65 0.68
C ALA A 90 -2.52 7.73 2.10
N ILE A 91 -3.05 6.61 2.62
CA ILE A 91 -3.64 6.52 3.96
C ILE A 91 -2.61 6.88 5.04
N VAL A 92 -1.42 6.29 4.97
CA VAL A 92 -0.35 6.55 5.95
C VAL A 92 0.11 8.00 5.87
N SER A 93 0.24 8.57 4.66
CA SER A 93 0.57 9.98 4.47
C SER A 93 -0.45 10.90 5.14
N ASN A 94 -1.74 10.64 4.91
CA ASN A 94 -2.83 11.42 5.51
C ASN A 94 -2.88 11.28 7.04
N GLU A 95 -2.84 10.06 7.55
CA GLU A 95 -2.94 9.76 8.99
C GLU A 95 -1.79 10.42 9.79
N PHE A 96 -0.57 10.35 9.28
CA PHE A 96 0.60 10.94 9.93
C PHE A 96 0.91 12.36 9.47
N LYS A 97 0.04 12.97 8.66
CA LYS A 97 0.21 14.33 8.10
C LYS A 97 1.57 14.52 7.43
N LYS A 98 2.04 13.49 6.72
CA LYS A 98 3.27 13.53 5.92
C LYS A 98 2.90 13.74 4.46
N PRO A 99 3.73 14.46 3.67
CA PRO A 99 3.48 14.60 2.24
C PRO A 99 3.62 13.25 1.56
N MET A 100 2.73 12.96 0.61
CA MET A 100 2.86 11.78 -0.22
C MET A 100 4.15 11.89 -1.07
N PRO A 101 4.97 10.83 -1.16
CA PRO A 101 6.24 10.92 -1.84
C PRO A 101 6.02 11.02 -3.35
N ASN A 102 6.70 11.97 -4.00
CA ASN A 102 6.61 12.18 -5.45
C ASN A 102 6.97 10.91 -6.25
N SER A 103 7.83 10.05 -5.70
CA SER A 103 8.17 8.76 -6.31
C SER A 103 6.94 7.85 -6.48
N ALA A 104 5.91 7.98 -5.65
CA ALA A 104 4.67 7.21 -5.75
C ALA A 104 3.85 7.54 -6.99
N ALA A 105 4.05 8.70 -7.62
CA ALA A 105 3.45 9.00 -8.92
C ALA A 105 3.90 8.04 -10.02
N LYS A 106 5.04 7.35 -9.85
CA LYS A 106 5.52 6.31 -10.80
C LYS A 106 4.66 5.04 -10.78
N LEU A 107 3.91 4.80 -9.70
CA LEU A 107 3.03 3.63 -9.57
C LEU A 107 1.81 3.78 -10.48
N ASN A 108 1.03 4.82 -10.25
CA ASN A 108 -0.13 5.18 -11.04
C ASN A 108 -0.33 6.70 -10.98
N PRO A 109 0.09 7.47 -12.02
CA PRO A 109 0.04 8.92 -11.99
C PRO A 109 -1.38 9.49 -11.86
N GLU A 110 -2.35 8.87 -12.51
CA GLU A 110 -3.75 9.34 -12.51
C GLU A 110 -4.35 9.21 -11.11
N LEU A 111 -4.21 8.03 -10.50
CA LEU A 111 -4.71 7.76 -9.15
C LEU A 111 -3.96 8.58 -8.09
N TYR A 112 -2.65 8.80 -8.28
CA TYR A 112 -1.85 9.66 -7.41
C TYR A 112 -2.40 11.10 -7.38
N GLN A 113 -2.70 11.68 -8.54
CA GLN A 113 -3.27 13.02 -8.65
C GLN A 113 -4.67 13.10 -8.05
N GLN A 114 -5.50 12.08 -8.32
CA GLN A 114 -6.84 12.00 -7.75
C GLN A 114 -6.80 12.00 -6.21
N TRP A 115 -5.99 11.14 -5.59
CA TRP A 115 -5.93 11.09 -4.13
C TRP A 115 -5.28 12.32 -3.50
N LEU A 116 -4.26 12.91 -4.14
CA LEU A 116 -3.77 14.22 -3.71
C LEU A 116 -4.87 15.27 -3.72
N PHE A 117 -5.71 15.30 -4.75
CA PHE A 117 -6.83 16.22 -4.82
C PHE A 117 -7.85 15.93 -3.71
N ASP A 118 -8.23 14.66 -3.52
CA ASP A 118 -9.20 14.24 -2.52
C ASP A 118 -8.74 14.59 -1.09
N PHE A 119 -7.48 14.33 -0.73
CA PHE A 119 -6.96 14.67 0.60
C PHE A 119 -6.88 16.17 0.87
N ASN A 120 -6.61 16.97 -0.16
CA ASN A 120 -6.49 18.43 0.00
C ASN A 120 -7.84 19.14 0.03
N ASN A 121 -8.88 18.57 -0.59
CA ASN A 121 -10.15 19.27 -0.83
C ASN A 121 -11.36 18.61 -0.14
N VAL A 122 -11.31 17.32 0.17
CA VAL A 122 -12.39 16.60 0.83
C VAL A 122 -11.99 16.41 2.29
N ALA A 123 -12.46 17.32 3.16
CA ALA A 123 -12.13 17.41 4.59
C ALA A 123 -12.49 16.17 5.45
N HIS A 124 -13.00 15.09 4.84
CA HIS A 124 -13.38 13.87 5.52
C HIS A 124 -13.15 12.65 4.63
N PHE A 125 -11.90 12.28 4.36
CA PHE A 125 -11.62 10.86 4.51
C PHE A 125 -11.75 10.60 6.01
N LYS A 126 -12.84 9.93 6.43
CA LYS A 126 -12.84 9.32 7.77
C LYS A 126 -11.61 8.43 7.78
N SER A 127 -10.52 8.90 8.37
CA SER A 127 -9.41 8.03 8.73
C SER A 127 -10.00 7.05 9.71
N SER A 128 -10.23 5.87 9.20
CA SER A 128 -10.79 4.80 9.94
C SER A 128 -9.75 3.69 9.84
N LEU A 129 -8.86 3.70 10.83
CA LEU A 129 -8.33 2.46 11.39
C LEU A 129 -9.47 1.49 11.82
N SER A 130 -10.74 1.86 11.64
CA SER A 130 -11.87 0.96 11.41
C SER A 130 -12.23 0.89 9.92
N TRP A 131 -11.70 -0.10 9.20
CA TRP A 131 -12.39 -0.59 8.01
C TRP A 131 -13.65 -1.37 8.42
#